data_AF-A0A679HZ78-F1
#
_entry.id   AF-A0A679HZ78-F1
#
_cell.length_a   1.000
_cell.length_b   1.000
_cell.length_c   1.000
_cell.angle_alpha   90.00
_cell.angle_beta   90.00
_cell.angle_gamma   90.00
#
_symmetry.space_group_name_H-M   'P 1'
#
loop_
_entity.id
_entity.type
_entity.pdbx_description
1 polymer ?
#
loop_
_entity_poly.entity_id
_entity_poly.type
_entity_poly.pdbx_seq_one_letter_code
_entity_poly.pdbx_strand_id
1 'polypeptide(L)' 'MPEGKKVRIRVRTVNCVYVGDFLIPPMRNRVSDAINEEQRLFISLTDVVINDKDRSDFVAINKNLIESIAQL' A
#
# COMPACT_ATOMS: atom_id res chain seq x y z
N MET A 1 0.99 -23.42 -1.50
CA MET A 1 1.52 -22.25 -2.23
C MET A 1 1.97 -21.26 -1.17
N PRO A 2 3.14 -20.62 -1.25
CA PRO A 2 3.52 -19.66 -0.21
C PRO A 2 2.53 -18.50 -0.27
N GLU A 3 1.69 -18.37 0.75
CA GLU A 3 0.70 -17.31 0.86
C GLU A 3 1.45 -15.99 1.10
N GLY A 4 1.20 -14.99 0.26
CA GLY A 4 1.82 -13.67 0.43
C GLY A 4 1.51 -13.09 1.81
N LYS A 5 2.40 -12.25 2.34
CA LYS A 5 2.22 -11.66 3.67
C LYS A 5 1.36 -10.40 3.55
N LYS A 6 0.22 -10.38 4.24
CA LYS A 6 -0.59 -9.17 4.39
C LYS A 6 0.00 -8.28 5.50
N VAL A 7 0.16 -6.99 5.23
CA VAL A 7 0.66 -6.00 6.19
C VAL A 7 -0.18 -4.73 6.15
N ARG A 8 -0.43 -4.12 7.30
CA ARG A 8 -1.10 -2.82 7.38
C ARG A 8 -0.09 -1.73 7.09
N ILE A 9 -0.36 -0.87 6.11
CA ILE A 9 0.49 0.28 5.81
C ILE A 9 -0.31 1.57 5.79
N ARG A 10 0.35 2.65 6.19
CA ARG A 10 -0.10 4.02 6.02
C ARG A 10 0.64 4.64 4.84
N VAL A 11 -0.09 5.15 3.87
CA VAL A 11 0.42 5.83 2.68
C VAL A 11 -0.06 7.28 2.73
N ARG A 12 0.87 8.24 2.67
CA ARG A 12 0.55 9.66 2.57
C ARG A 12 0.80 10.14 1.15
N THR A 13 -0.21 10.80 0.58
CA THR A 13 -0.08 11.62 -0.62
C THR A 13 -0.32 13.08 -0.24
N VAL A 14 -0.09 14.00 -1.19
CA VAL A 14 -0.27 15.45 -1.00
C VAL A 14 -1.65 15.81 -0.41
N ASN A 15 -2.71 15.09 -0.81
CA ASN A 15 -4.09 15.44 -0.45
C ASN A 15 -4.71 14.50 0.57
N CYS A 16 -4.20 13.27 0.72
CA CYS A 16 -4.88 12.22 1.48
C CYS A 16 -3.90 11.30 2.22
N VAL A 17 -4.38 10.74 3.33
CA VAL A 17 -3.75 9.63 4.04
C VAL A 17 -4.61 8.39 3.85
N TYR A 18 -4.00 7.30 3.40
CA TYR A 18 -4.63 6.00 3.19
C TYR A 18 -4.05 5.01 4.19
N VAL A 19 -4.90 4.29 4.92
CA VAL A 19 -4.50 3.22 5.83
C VAL A 19 -5.20 1.95 5.40
N GLY A 20 -4.45 0.97 4.91
CA GLY A 20 -5.03 -0.26 4.39
C GLY A 20 -4.05 -1.43 4.41
N ASP A 21 -4.55 -2.57 3.96
CA ASP A 21 -3.80 -3.80 3.88
C ASP A 21 -3.11 -3.92 2.52
N PHE A 22 -1.79 -4.10 2.56
CA PHE A 22 -0.93 -4.34 1.41
C PHE A 22 -0.44 -5.78 1.39
N LEU A 23 -0.47 -6.41 0.21
CA LEU A 23 0.00 -7.78 0.03
C LEU A 23 1.45 -7.77 -0.44
N ILE A 24 2.35 -8.32 0.38
CA ILE A 24 3.73 -8.61 0.00
C ILE A 24 3.74 -9.97 -0.71
N PRO A 25 4.13 -10.04 -1.99
CA PRO A 25 4.23 -11.30 -2.71
C PRO A 25 5.21 -12.25 -2.00
N PRO A 26 4.99 -13.58 -2.05
CA PRO A 26 5.82 -14.56 -1.34
C PRO A 26 7.29 -14.60 -1.79
N MET A 27 7.58 -14.05 -2.98
CA MET A 27 8.96 -13.89 -3.48
C MET A 27 9.69 -12.68 -2.88
N ARG A 28 9.03 -11.87 -2.03
CA ARG A 28 9.58 -10.66 -1.42
C ARG A 28 9.47 -10.73 0.10
N ASN A 29 10.52 -10.27 0.77
CA ASN A 29 10.59 -10.33 2.23
C ASN A 29 10.16 -9.03 2.91
N ARG A 30 10.23 -7.89 2.21
CA ARG A 30 9.96 -6.56 2.77
C ARG A 30 8.97 -5.75 1.94
N VAL A 31 8.27 -4.85 2.63
CA VAL A 31 7.39 -3.84 2.01
C VAL A 31 8.16 -2.99 1.00
N SER A 32 9.40 -2.60 1.33
CA SER A 32 10.28 -1.84 0.44
C SER A 32 10.49 -2.54 -0.89
N ASP A 33 10.74 -3.86 -0.87
CA ASP A 33 11.03 -4.63 -2.09
C ASP A 33 9.78 -4.71 -2.97
N ALA A 34 8.61 -4.78 -2.35
CA ALA A 34 7.33 -4.80 -3.04
C ALA A 34 7.03 -3.46 -3.73
N ILE A 35 7.45 -2.35 -3.11
CA ILE A 35 7.14 -0.99 -3.56
C ILE A 35 8.19 -0.44 -4.52
N ASN A 36 9.47 -0.81 -4.37
CA ASN A 36 10.57 -0.34 -5.22
C ASN A 36 10.63 -1.00 -6.60
N GLU A 37 9.66 -1.84 -6.95
CA GLU A 37 9.56 -2.38 -8.30
C GLU A 37 9.21 -1.29 -9.31
N GLU A 38 10.22 -0.89 -10.10
CA GLU A 38 10.18 0.23 -11.04
C GLU A 38 9.10 0.09 -12.11
N GLN A 39 8.81 -1.14 -12.55
CA GLN A 39 7.80 -1.39 -13.58
C GLN A 39 6.37 -1.17 -13.12
N ARG A 40 6.11 -1.13 -11.80
CA ARG A 40 4.77 -0.92 -11.25
C ARG A 40 4.59 0.53 -10.82
N LEU A 41 3.76 1.28 -11.53
CA LEU A 41 3.46 2.68 -11.18
C LEU A 41 2.40 2.81 -10.06
N PHE A 42 1.68 1.74 -9.74
CA PHE A 42 0.63 1.75 -8.73
C PHE A 42 0.91 0.73 -7.62
N ILE A 43 0.49 1.06 -6.40
CA ILE A 43 0.31 0.12 -5.29
C ILE A 43 -1.17 -0.11 -5.05
N SER A 44 -1.53 -1.31 -4.63
CA SER A 44 -2.92 -1.67 -4.36
C SER A 44 -3.10 -1.96 -2.88
N LEU A 45 -4.08 -1.31 -2.27
CA LEU A 45 -4.49 -1.51 -0.90
C LEU A 45 -5.90 -2.10 -0.86
N THR A 46 -6.16 -2.92 0.14
CA THR A 46 -7.48 -3.46 0.48
C THR A 46 -7.89 -3.02 1.89
N ASP A 47 -9.18 -3.03 2.21
CA ASP A 47 -9.70 -2.58 3.52
C ASP A 47 -9.14 -1.20 3.93
N VAL A 48 -9.36 -0.23 3.04
CA VAL A 48 -8.71 1.09 3.08
C VAL A 48 -9.59 2.08 3.84
N VAL A 49 -8.98 2.76 4.79
CA VAL A 49 -9.53 3.97 5.42
C VAL A 49 -8.81 5.18 4.85
N ILE A 50 -9.56 6.17 4.36
CA ILE A 50 -9.06 7.41 3.75
C ILE A 50 -9.35 8.56 4.71
N ASN A 51 -8.31 9.31 5.10
CA ASN A 51 -8.40 10.46 6.00
C ASN A 51 -9.19 10.17 7.30
N ASP A 52 -9.09 8.95 7.80
CA ASP A 52 -9.80 8.44 8.99
C ASP A 52 -11.33 8.57 8.94
N LYS A 53 -11.91 8.76 7.75
CA LYS A 53 -13.35 9.02 7.54
C LYS A 53 -13.98 8.06 6.56
N ASP A 54 -13.43 7.99 5.35
CA ASP A 54 -14.03 7.23 4.26
C ASP A 54 -13.45 5.81 4.22
N ARG A 55 -14.29 4.84 3.86
CA ARG A 55 -13.87 3.45 3.70
C ARG A 55 -14.01 3.02 2.24
N SER A 56 -13.03 2.26 1.76
CA SER A 56 -13.07 1.64 0.43
C SER A 56 -12.51 0.23 0.53
N ASP A 57 -13.16 -0.72 -0.15
CA ASP A 57 -12.69 -2.10 -0.20
C ASP A 57 -11.34 -2.21 -0.93
N PHE A 58 -11.09 -1.32 -1.89
CA PHE A 58 -9.90 -1.31 -2.73
C PHE A 58 -9.51 0.12 -3.13
N VAL A 59 -8.20 0.40 -3.12
CA VAL A 59 -7.63 1.63 -3.70
C VAL A 59 -6.32 1.31 -4.41
N ALA A 60 -6.18 1.81 -5.64
CA ALA A 60 -4.91 1.85 -6.36
C ALA A 60 -4.30 3.26 -6.24
N ILE A 61 -3.10 3.35 -5.64
CA ILE A 61 -2.40 4.62 -5.40
C ILE A 61 -1.22 4.71 -6.35
N ASN A 62 -1.13 5.81 -7.10
CA ASN A 62 0.02 6.10 -7.96
C ASN A 62 1.26 6.41 -7.10
N LYS A 63 2.34 5.65 -7.29
CA LYS A 63 3.60 5.78 -6.53
C LYS A 63 4.23 7.16 -6.68
N ASN A 64 4.05 7.81 -7.82
CA ASN A 64 4.60 9.15 -8.10
C ASN A 64 3.93 10.24 -7.25
N LEU A 65 2.80 9.96 -6.62
CA LEU A 65 2.07 10.89 -5.76
C LEU A 65 2.27 10.60 -4.27
N ILE A 66 3.07 9.58 -3.93
CA ILE A 66 3.31 9.18 -2.55
C ILE A 66 4.45 10.00 -1.98
N GLU A 67 4.20 10.64 -0.84
CA GLU A 67 5.19 11.38 -0.07
C GLU A 67 5.90 10.47 0.95
N SER A 68 5.15 9.55 1.57
CA SER A 68 5.71 8.62 2.56
C SER A 68 4.85 7.38 2.73
N ILE A 69 5.52 6.30 3.15
CA ILE A 69 4.90 5.01 3.48
C ILE A 69 5.47 4.52 4.81
N ALA A 70 4.59 4.12 5.73
CA ALA A 70 4.96 3.54 7.01
C ALA A 70 4.19 2.23 7.24
N GLN A 71 4.88 1.19 7.71
CA GLN A 71 4.24 -0.02 8.20
C GLN A 71 3.72 0.22 9.62
N LEU A 72 2.51 -0.25 9.91
CA LEU A 72 1.87 -0.18 11.23
C LEU A 72 2.02 -1.51 11.99
#